data_AF-A0A9P6FZ86-F1
#
_entry.id   AF-A0A9P6FZ86-F1
#
_cell.length_a   1.000
_cell.length_b   1.000
_cell.length_c   1.000
_cell.angle_alpha   90.00
_cell.angle_beta   90.00
_cell.angle_gamma   90.00
#
_symmetry.space_group_name_H-M   'P 1'
#
loop_
_entity.id
_entity.type
_entity.pdbx_description
1 polymer ?
#
loop_
_entity_poly.entity_id
_entity_poly.type
_entity_poly.pdbx_seq_one_letter_code
_entity_poly.pdbx_strand_id
1 'polypeptide(L)'
;MPNKQANPFSKMNKLYTIMATMFLALIMVNYVQALSWTASGGCKTDWAGRCNNQCIGEASKKPACNGKKTFSGIESSNCVWGWNICKCQC
;
A
#
# COMPACT_ATOMS: atom_id res chain seq x y z
N MET A 1 -16.79 13.89 -57.34
CA MET A 1 -15.94 14.02 -56.15
C MET A 1 -16.84 14.16 -54.92
N PRO A 2 -17.12 13.08 -54.14
CA PRO A 2 -17.86 13.23 -52.89
C PRO A 2 -16.92 13.57 -51.73
N ASN A 3 -17.21 14.71 -51.11
CA ASN A 3 -16.59 15.28 -49.92
C ASN A 3 -16.96 14.40 -48.70
N LYS A 4 -16.00 13.68 -48.09
CA LYS A 4 -16.24 12.93 -46.85
C LYS A 4 -16.26 13.89 -45.67
N GLN A 5 -17.46 14.23 -45.21
CA GLN A 5 -17.71 14.90 -43.94
C GLN A 5 -17.05 14.12 -42.79
N ALA A 6 -16.13 14.77 -42.07
CA ALA A 6 -15.52 14.20 -40.88
C ALA A 6 -16.56 14.12 -39.75
N ASN A 7 -16.92 12.89 -39.35
CA ASN A 7 -17.87 12.62 -38.28
C ASN A 7 -17.38 13.21 -36.93
N PRO A 8 -18.14 14.09 -36.26
CA PRO A 8 -17.74 14.70 -34.98
C PRO A 8 -17.64 13.69 -33.82
N PHE A 9 -18.21 12.50 -33.97
CA PHE A 9 -18.14 11.39 -33.00
C PHE A 9 -16.72 10.86 -32.75
N SER A 10 -15.78 11.00 -33.70
CA SER A 10 -14.40 10.55 -33.52
C SER A 10 -13.59 11.41 -32.53
N LYS A 11 -13.95 12.69 -32.37
CA LYS A 11 -13.28 13.59 -31.42
C LYS A 11 -13.73 13.34 -29.97
N MET A 12 -15.02 13.07 -29.76
CA MET A 12 -15.55 12.78 -28.42
C MET A 12 -15.03 11.45 -27.85
N ASN A 13 -14.82 10.44 -28.71
CA ASN A 13 -14.26 9.16 -28.29
C ASN A 13 -12.81 9.30 -27.78
N LYS A 14 -11.99 10.13 -28.44
CA LYS A 14 -10.61 10.43 -27.99
C LYS A 14 -10.56 11.12 -26.64
N LEU A 15 -11.41 12.14 -26.41
CA LEU A 15 -11.50 12.82 -25.12
C LEU A 15 -11.98 11.88 -24.00
N TYR A 16 -12.96 11.01 -24.29
CA TYR A 16 -13.43 9.99 -23.35
C TYR A 16 -12.35 8.96 -23.03
N THR A 17 -11.60 8.48 -24.03
CA THR A 17 -10.45 7.59 -23.80
C THR A 17 -9.38 8.27 -22.93
N ILE A 18 -9.03 9.53 -23.21
CA ILE A 18 -8.02 10.26 -22.43
C ILE A 18 -8.48 10.43 -20.97
N MET A 19 -9.73 10.85 -20.75
CA MET A 19 -10.30 11.00 -19.41
C MET A 19 -10.38 9.66 -18.67
N ALA A 20 -10.80 8.58 -19.35
CA ALA A 20 -10.84 7.24 -18.78
C ALA A 20 -9.44 6.72 -18.41
N THR A 21 -8.42 6.98 -19.22
CA THR A 21 -7.03 6.62 -18.90
C THR A 21 -6.45 7.46 -17.75
N MET A 22 -6.77 8.75 -17.66
CA MET A 22 -6.36 9.57 -16.51
C MET A 22 -7.06 9.14 -15.22
N PHE A 23 -8.34 8.77 -15.29
CA PHE A 23 -9.08 8.25 -14.14
C PHE A 23 -8.55 6.88 -13.71
N LEU A 24 -8.25 5.98 -14.65
CA LEU A 24 -7.57 4.72 -14.38
C LEU A 24 -6.17 4.94 -13.80
N ALA A 25 -5.39 5.92 -14.29
CA ALA A 25 -4.08 6.25 -13.73
C ALA A 25 -4.18 6.79 -12.29
N LEU A 26 -5.19 7.63 -11.99
CA LEU A 26 -5.50 8.07 -10.63
C LEU A 26 -5.95 6.92 -9.73
N ILE A 27 -6.66 5.91 -10.26
CA ILE A 27 -7.05 4.70 -9.51
C ILE A 27 -5.87 3.72 -9.38
N MET A 28 -4.93 3.65 -10.33
CA MET A 28 -3.71 2.82 -10.23
C MET A 28 -2.66 3.42 -9.26
N VAL A 29 -2.85 4.68 -8.83
CA VAL A 29 -2.20 5.25 -7.64
C VAL A 29 -2.80 4.68 -6.33
N ASN A 30 -3.72 3.70 -6.40
CA ASN A 30 -3.92 2.70 -5.32
C ASN A 30 -2.76 1.70 -5.34
N TYR A 31 -1.58 2.27 -5.14
CA TYR A 31 -0.34 1.69 -4.72
C TYR A 31 -0.64 0.47 -3.84
N VAL A 32 -0.24 -0.72 -4.28
CA VAL A 32 -0.03 -1.88 -3.40
C VAL A 32 1.15 -1.53 -2.51
N GLN A 33 0.93 -0.57 -1.63
CA GLN A 33 1.96 -0.06 -0.75
C GLN A 33 1.96 -1.07 0.35
N ALA A 34 3.07 -1.80 0.46
CA ALA A 34 3.22 -2.68 1.57
C ALA A 34 3.00 -1.82 2.83
N LEU A 35 1.89 -2.06 3.53
CA LEU A 35 1.48 -1.29 4.67
C LEU A 35 2.49 -1.64 5.76
N SER A 36 3.47 -0.76 5.96
CA SER A 36 4.41 -0.87 7.07
C SER A 36 3.89 -0.07 8.26
N TRP A 37 3.86 -0.67 9.45
CA TRP A 37 3.53 0.02 10.69
C TRP A 37 4.48 -0.41 11.81
N THR A 38 4.58 0.41 12.86
CA THR A 38 5.29 0.01 14.09
C THR A 38 4.32 -0.71 15.01
N ALA A 39 4.69 -1.87 15.52
CA ALA A 39 3.84 -2.67 16.39
C ALA A 39 3.50 -1.94 17.69
N SER A 40 2.28 -2.13 18.19
CA SER A 40 1.89 -1.59 19.50
C SER A 40 2.73 -2.24 20.60
N GLY A 41 3.56 -1.45 21.29
CA GLY A 41 4.47 -1.94 22.34
C GLY A 41 5.74 -1.11 22.51
N GLY A 42 6.10 -0.29 21.53
CA GLY A 42 7.24 0.63 21.61
C GLY A 42 8.60 -0.08 21.66
N CYS A 43 9.57 0.55 22.32
CA CYS A 43 10.91 0.01 22.50
C CYS A 43 10.91 -1.13 23.53
N LYS A 44 11.40 -2.30 23.14
CA LYS A 44 11.60 -3.46 24.03
C LYS A 44 12.85 -4.25 23.65
N THR A 45 13.45 -4.92 24.62
CA THR A 45 14.56 -5.86 24.39
C THR A 45 14.07 -7.22 23.89
N ASP A 46 12.89 -7.67 24.34
CA ASP A 46 12.34 -9.01 24.09
C ASP A 46 11.55 -9.13 22.77
N TRP A 47 11.89 -8.37 21.74
CA TRP A 47 11.13 -8.42 20.48
C TRP A 47 11.40 -9.68 19.64
N ALA A 48 12.57 -10.33 19.78
CA ALA A 48 13.01 -11.43 18.93
C ALA A 48 11.99 -12.59 18.79
N GLY A 49 11.22 -12.89 19.84
CA GLY A 49 10.17 -13.92 19.80
C GLY A 49 8.73 -13.39 19.76
N ARG A 50 8.52 -12.10 20.05
CA ARG A 50 7.18 -11.51 20.19
C ARG A 50 6.75 -10.66 19.01
N CYS A 51 7.70 -10.11 18.27
CA CYS A 51 7.45 -9.15 17.20
C CYS A 51 6.54 -9.73 16.12
N ASN A 52 6.84 -10.96 15.66
CA ASN A 52 6.03 -11.63 14.66
C ASN A 52 4.58 -11.87 15.12
N ASN A 53 4.40 -12.37 16.34
CA ASN A 53 3.08 -12.66 16.87
C ASN A 53 2.24 -11.38 17.06
N GLN A 54 2.90 -10.29 17.49
CA GLN A 54 2.26 -8.98 17.60
C GLN A 54 1.84 -8.45 16.22
N CYS A 55 2.73 -8.53 15.22
CA CYS A 55 2.41 -8.10 13.86
C CYS A 55 1.27 -8.89 13.25
N ILE A 56 1.23 -10.21 13.42
CA ILE A 56 0.13 -11.05 12.92
C ILE A 56 -1.19 -10.67 13.60
N GLY A 57 -1.20 -10.52 14.93
CA GLY A 57 -2.40 -10.14 15.67
C GLY A 57 -2.94 -8.75 15.31
N GLU A 58 -2.07 -7.81 14.96
CA GLU A 58 -2.47 -6.48 14.47
C GLU A 58 -2.83 -6.48 12.99
N ALA A 59 -2.19 -7.31 12.16
CA ALA A 59 -2.49 -7.44 10.74
C ALA A 59 -3.92 -7.94 10.52
N SER A 60 -4.41 -8.85 11.36
CA SER A 60 -5.80 -9.32 11.32
C SER A 60 -6.83 -8.19 11.51
N LYS A 61 -6.45 -7.09 12.16
CA LYS A 61 -7.30 -5.91 12.40
C LYS A 61 -7.17 -4.87 11.30
N LYS A 62 -6.25 -5.06 10.33
CA LYS A 62 -5.96 -4.11 9.26
C LYS A 62 -6.54 -4.64 7.94
N PRO A 63 -7.57 -4.00 7.37
CA PRO A 63 -8.18 -4.46 6.12
C PRO A 63 -7.19 -4.48 4.95
N ALA A 64 -6.18 -3.60 4.96
CA ALA A 64 -5.11 -3.56 3.97
C ALA A 64 -4.20 -4.79 3.95
N CYS A 65 -4.19 -5.57 5.04
CA CYS A 65 -3.42 -6.81 5.18
C CYS A 65 -4.25 -8.08 4.94
N ASN A 66 -5.55 -7.95 4.67
CA ASN A 66 -6.43 -9.11 4.50
C ASN A 66 -6.01 -9.92 3.25
N GLY A 67 -5.72 -11.21 3.43
CA GLY A 67 -5.23 -12.10 2.38
C GLY A 67 -3.76 -11.90 1.98
N LYS A 68 -3.00 -11.03 2.67
CA LYS A 68 -1.58 -10.80 2.43
C LYS A 68 -0.70 -11.50 3.48
N LYS A 69 0.55 -11.81 3.11
CA LYS A 69 1.54 -12.32 4.07
C LYS A 69 2.01 -11.19 4.98
N THR A 70 1.95 -11.42 6.29
CA THR A 70 2.51 -10.49 7.28
C THR A 70 3.96 -10.83 7.55
N PHE A 71 4.80 -9.79 7.60
CA PHE A 71 6.22 -9.85 7.91
C PHE A 71 6.52 -8.97 9.11
N SER A 72 7.55 -9.33 9.86
CA SER A 72 8.01 -8.59 11.02
C SER A 72 9.52 -8.40 10.97
N GLY A 73 10.00 -7.20 11.29
CA GLY A 73 11.40 -6.84 11.38
C GLY A 73 11.72 -6.17 12.71
N ILE A 74 12.85 -6.53 13.30
CA ILE A 74 13.40 -5.86 14.47
C ILE A 74 14.24 -4.68 13.95
N GLU A 75 13.92 -3.47 14.39
CA GLU A 75 14.70 -2.28 14.04
C GLU A 75 15.19 -1.61 15.33
N SER A 76 16.49 -1.36 15.46
CA SER A 76 17.07 -0.71 16.67
C SER A 76 16.95 0.82 16.64
N SER A 77 16.42 1.39 15.56
CA SER A 77 16.33 2.84 15.37
C SER A 77 15.31 3.46 16.33
N ASN A 78 15.67 4.57 16.98
CA ASN A 78 14.84 5.34 17.94
C ASN A 78 14.55 4.71 19.30
N CYS A 79 15.39 3.78 19.78
CA CYS A 79 15.29 3.23 21.12
C CYS A 79 16.56 3.44 21.95
N VAL A 80 16.40 3.65 23.25
CA VAL A 80 17.53 3.85 24.17
C VAL A 80 18.08 2.49 24.63
N TRP A 81 19.39 2.37 24.79
CA TRP A 81 20.06 1.24 25.46
C TRP A 81 19.79 -0.16 24.89
N GLY A 82 20.03 -0.38 23.59
CA GLY A 82 19.97 -1.73 22.99
C GLY A 82 18.55 -2.31 22.90
N TRP A 83 17.54 -1.48 23.14
CA TRP A 83 16.14 -1.82 22.90
C TRP A 83 15.85 -1.69 21.41
N ASN A 84 14.85 -2.43 20.95
CA ASN A 84 14.44 -2.43 19.55
C ASN A 84 12.98 -2.01 19.45
N ILE A 85 12.58 -1.52 18.29
CA ILE A 85 11.18 -1.46 17.86
C ILE A 85 10.88 -2.66 16.97
N CYS A 86 9.61 -3.04 16.97
CA CYS A 86 9.09 -4.03 16.03
C CYS A 86 8.40 -3.32 14.87
N LYS A 87 8.93 -3.49 13.66
CA LYS A 87 8.31 -3.07 12.41
C LYS A 87 7.51 -4.21 11.83
N CYS A 88 6.27 -3.94 11.47
CA CYS A 88 5.37 -4.87 10.83
C CYS A 88 5.11 -4.44 9.40
N GLN A 89 4.90 -5.41 8.51
CA GLN A 89 4.58 -5.16 7.11
C GLN A 89 3.59 -6.20 6.60
N CYS A 90 2.69 -5.76 5.72
CA CYS A 90 1.88 -6.57 4.82
C CYS A 90 1.80 -5.81 3.48
#